data_AF-A0A839LMD8-F1
#
_entry.id   AF-A0A839LMD8-F1
#
_cell.length_a   1.000
_cell.length_b   1.000
_cell.length_c   1.000
_cell.angle_alpha   90.00
_cell.angle_beta   90.00
_cell.angle_gamma   90.00
#
_symmetry.space_group_name_H-M   'P 1'
#
loop_
_entity.id
_entity.type
_entity.pdbx_description
1 polymer ?
#
loop_
_entity_poly.entity_id
_entity_poly.type
_entity_poly.pdbx_seq_one_letter_code
_entity_poly.pdbx_strand_id
1 'polypeptide(L)'
;LHPKIHGGLLARRDLPEHMAAAQQHDIAMIDILAVNLYPFEATVAKPGCTLEDAIENIDIGGPAMVRSAAKNWKDVTVLTDASQYAGVLEELKAAGKTSDKTRFAC
;
A
#
# COMPACT_ATOMS: atom_id res chain seq x y z
N LEU A 1 -6.12 -4.40 -9.93
CA LEU A 1 -7.12 -3.47 -9.33
C LEU A 1 -8.39 -4.25 -9.06
N HIS A 2 -8.62 -4.66 -7.81
CA HIS A 2 -9.74 -5.54 -7.48
C HIS A 2 -10.38 -5.14 -6.13
N PRO A 3 -11.71 -5.21 -5.98
CA PRO A 3 -12.39 -4.87 -4.73
C PRO A 3 -11.90 -5.66 -3.51
N LYS A 4 -11.53 -6.94 -3.68
CA LYS A 4 -10.96 -7.73 -2.56
C LYS A 4 -9.61 -7.22 -2.06
N ILE A 5 -8.87 -6.45 -2.85
CA ILE A 5 -7.61 -5.82 -2.41
C ILE A 5 -7.89 -4.42 -1.87
N HIS A 6 -8.55 -3.56 -2.66
CA HIS A 6 -8.80 -2.19 -2.23
C HIS A 6 -9.79 -2.10 -1.06
N GLY A 7 -10.76 -3.00 -0.97
CA GLY A 7 -11.64 -3.12 0.19
C GLY A 7 -10.86 -3.48 1.45
N GLY A 8 -9.89 -4.39 1.35
CA GLY A 8 -9.00 -4.74 2.47
C GLY A 8 -8.10 -3.59 2.92
N LEU A 9 -7.72 -2.69 2.00
CA LEU A 9 -6.92 -1.49 2.30
C LEU A 9 -7.75 -0.31 2.80
N LEU A 10 -8.98 -0.12 2.30
CA LEU A 10 -9.81 1.07 2.53
C LEU A 10 -10.88 0.90 3.61
N ALA A 11 -11.18 -0.33 4.02
CA ALA A 11 -12.17 -0.57 5.06
C ALA A 11 -11.68 0.02 6.39
N ARG A 12 -12.36 1.08 6.83
CA ARG A 12 -12.24 1.63 8.17
C ARG A 12 -12.76 0.65 9.19
N ARG A 13 -11.90 0.27 10.15
CA ARG A 13 -12.23 -0.76 11.15
C ARG A 13 -13.06 -0.21 12.30
N ASP A 14 -13.06 1.11 12.47
CA ASP A 14 -13.91 1.82 13.43
C ASP A 14 -15.35 2.02 12.96
N LEU A 15 -15.68 1.63 11.72
CA LEU A 15 -17.03 1.69 11.16
C LEU A 15 -17.64 0.28 11.03
N PRO A 16 -18.64 -0.08 11.87
CA PRO A 16 -19.26 -1.41 11.83
C PRO A 16 -19.84 -1.79 10.45
N GLU A 17 -20.37 -0.81 9.72
CA GLU A 17 -20.88 -0.99 8.35
C GLU A 17 -19.81 -1.44 7.36
N HIS A 18 -18.58 -0.94 7.47
CA HIS A 18 -17.46 -1.37 6.63
C HIS A 18 -17.07 -2.82 6.93
N MET A 19 -17.04 -3.19 8.21
CA MET A 19 -16.70 -4.57 8.62
C MET A 19 -17.77 -5.58 8.21
N ALA A 20 -19.05 -5.19 8.29
CA ALA A 20 -20.15 -6.00 7.80
C ALA A 20 -20.07 -6.22 6.28
N ALA A 21 -19.81 -5.16 5.51
CA ALA A 21 -19.62 -5.27 4.06
C ALA A 21 -18.41 -6.14 3.69
N ALA A 22 -17.29 -6.00 4.41
CA ALA A 22 -16.11 -6.83 4.19
C ALA A 22 -16.40 -8.32 4.42
N GLN A 23 -17.11 -8.65 5.50
CA GLN A 23 -17.53 -10.02 5.78
C GLN A 23 -18.49 -10.55 4.72
N GLN A 24 -19.49 -9.77 4.32
CA GLN A 24 -20.47 -10.16 3.30
C GLN A 24 -19.83 -10.49 1.94
N HIS A 25 -18.72 -9.82 1.61
CA HIS A 25 -18.05 -9.95 0.31
C HIS A 25 -16.75 -10.78 0.36
N ASP A 26 -16.49 -11.49 1.47
CA ASP A 26 -15.27 -12.27 1.69
C ASP A 26 -13.99 -11.46 1.42
N ILE A 27 -13.93 -10.26 2.01
CA ILE A 27 -12.79 -9.34 1.92
C ILE A 27 -11.98 -9.44 3.21
N ALA A 28 -10.75 -9.92 3.10
CA ALA A 28 -9.79 -9.91 4.20
C ALA A 28 -9.20 -8.51 4.40
N MET A 29 -8.97 -8.13 5.66
CA MET A 29 -8.30 -6.87 5.99
C MET A 29 -6.81 -6.97 5.72
N ILE A 30 -6.22 -5.85 5.31
CA ILE A 30 -4.77 -5.73 5.08
C ILE A 30 -4.21 -4.76 6.11
N ASP A 31 -3.28 -5.21 6.94
CA ASP A 31 -2.63 -4.40 7.99
C ASP A 31 -1.40 -3.64 7.48
N ILE A 32 -0.69 -4.22 6.50
CA ILE A 32 0.57 -3.71 5.98
C ILE A 32 0.57 -3.84 4.46
N LEU A 33 0.89 -2.74 3.78
CA LEU A 33 1.17 -2.69 2.36
C LEU A 33 2.64 -2.28 2.16
N ALA A 34 3.48 -3.17 1.66
CA ALA A 34 4.83 -2.84 1.22
C ALA A 34 4.90 -2.86 -0.31
N VAL A 35 4.94 -1.68 -0.93
CA VAL A 35 4.93 -1.50 -2.39
C VAL A 35 5.85 -0.35 -2.78
N ASN A 36 6.87 -0.68 -3.58
CA ASN A 36 7.74 0.29 -4.24
C ASN A 36 7.28 0.43 -5.70
N LEU A 37 7.36 1.64 -6.24
CA LEU A 37 6.98 1.92 -7.63
C LEU A 37 8.15 1.61 -8.57
N TYR A 38 7.82 1.26 -9.81
CA TYR A 38 8.83 1.11 -10.85
C TYR A 38 9.54 2.46 -11.09
N PRO A 39 10.89 2.48 -11.23
CA PRO A 39 11.62 3.72 -11.45
C PRO A 39 11.41 4.21 -12.89
N PHE A 40 10.27 4.84 -13.12
CA PHE A 40 9.83 5.29 -14.45
C PHE A 40 10.85 6.25 -15.09
N GLU A 41 11.34 7.21 -14.31
CA GLU A 41 12.37 8.16 -14.76
C GLU A 41 13.63 7.44 -15.26
N ALA A 42 14.11 6.45 -14.51
CA ALA A 42 15.26 5.65 -14.90
C ALA A 42 15.00 4.80 -16.16
N THR A 43 13.74 4.46 -16.43
CA THR A 43 13.35 3.69 -17.61
C THR A 43 13.39 4.53 -18.86
N VAL A 44 12.76 5.71 -18.83
CA VAL A 44 12.74 6.63 -19.99
C VAL A 44 14.11 7.25 -20.28
N ALA A 45 15.00 7.30 -19.30
CA ALA A 45 16.37 7.76 -19.47
C ALA A 45 17.30 6.75 -20.18
N LYS A 46 16.87 5.49 -20.37
CA LYS A 46 17.69 4.47 -21.04
C LYS A 46 17.90 4.80 -22.52
N PRO A 47 19.13 4.72 -23.04
CA PRO A 47 19.38 4.87 -24.46
C PRO A 47 18.55 3.86 -25.27
N GLY A 48 17.81 4.36 -26.27
CA GLY A 48 16.97 3.53 -27.12
C GLY A 48 15.60 3.17 -26.55
N CYS A 49 15.19 3.76 -25.41
CA CYS A 49 13.82 3.62 -24.91
C CYS A 49 12.82 4.14 -25.95
N THR A 50 11.87 3.30 -26.32
CA THR A 50 10.77 3.67 -27.21
C THR A 50 9.61 4.29 -26.42
N LEU A 51 8.64 4.88 -27.13
CA LEU A 51 7.40 5.34 -26.50
C LEU A 51 6.60 4.16 -25.95
N GLU A 52 6.59 3.05 -26.67
CA GLU A 52 5.95 1.80 -26.26
C GLU A 52 6.57 1.26 -24.97
N ASP A 53 7.90 1.26 -24.86
CA ASP A 53 8.60 0.89 -23.62
C ASP A 53 8.20 1.80 -22.46
N ALA A 54 8.09 3.11 -22.71
CA ALA A 54 7.64 4.05 -21.70
C ALA A 54 6.20 3.74 -21.26
N ILE A 55 5.26 3.57 -22.19
CA ILE A 55 3.84 3.30 -21.90
C ILE A 55 3.68 2.03 -21.06
N GLU A 56 4.37 0.95 -21.40
CA GLU A 56 4.27 -0.34 -20.68
C GLU A 56 4.83 -0.26 -19.25
N ASN A 57 5.70 0.70 -18.96
CA ASN A 57 6.27 0.89 -17.62
C ASN A 57 5.48 1.87 -16.74
N ILE A 58 4.33 2.39 -17.21
CA ILE A 58 3.45 3.22 -16.39
C ILE A 58 2.71 2.32 -15.40
N ASP A 59 3.10 2.39 -14.12
CA ASP A 59 2.42 1.64 -13.07
C ASP A 59 1.08 2.31 -12.68
N ILE A 60 0.00 1.53 -12.78
CA ILE A 60 -1.34 1.93 -12.34
C ILE A 60 -1.68 1.28 -11.00
N GLY A 61 -1.29 0.02 -10.81
CA GLY A 61 -1.66 -0.79 -9.65
C GLY A 61 -0.96 -0.33 -8.39
N GLY A 62 0.36 -0.14 -8.45
CA GLY A 62 1.19 0.30 -7.34
C GLY A 62 0.70 1.63 -6.76
N PRO A 63 0.58 2.71 -7.56
CA PRO A 63 0.10 3.99 -7.05
C PRO A 63 -1.33 3.91 -6.50
N ALA A 64 -2.21 3.12 -7.10
CA ALA A 64 -3.57 2.94 -6.59
C ALA A 64 -3.59 2.27 -5.20
N MET A 65 -2.75 1.24 -5.00
CA MET A 65 -2.65 0.55 -3.71
C MET A 65 -2.01 1.44 -2.64
N VAL A 66 -0.89 2.11 -2.97
CA VAL A 66 -0.20 3.04 -2.05
C VAL A 66 -1.16 4.13 -1.58
N ARG A 67 -1.91 4.76 -2.50
CA ARG A 67 -2.90 5.79 -2.16
C ARG A 67 -4.06 5.24 -1.33
N SER A 68 -4.48 4.01 -1.58
CA SER A 68 -5.55 3.36 -0.81
C SER A 68 -5.12 3.12 0.65
N ALA A 69 -3.92 2.57 0.85
CA ALA A 69 -3.35 2.34 2.18
C ALA A 69 -3.11 3.66 2.93
N ALA A 70 -2.46 4.64 2.28
CA ALA A 70 -2.16 5.94 2.89
C ALA A 70 -3.44 6.70 3.31
N LYS A 71 -4.52 6.60 2.52
CA LYS A 71 -5.83 7.18 2.91
C LYS A 71 -6.35 6.57 4.22
N ASN A 72 -6.10 5.28 4.46
CA ASN A 72 -6.57 4.54 5.63
C ASN A 72 -5.45 4.32 6.67
N TRP A 73 -4.51 5.26 6.79
CA TRP A 73 -3.34 5.18 7.67
C TRP A 73 -3.66 4.85 9.13
N LYS A 74 -4.88 5.11 9.62
CA LYS A 74 -5.26 4.70 10.98
C LYS A 74 -5.17 3.19 11.18
N ASP A 75 -5.50 2.43 10.14
CA ASP A 75 -5.64 0.97 10.18
C ASP A 75 -4.56 0.23 9.36
N VAL A 76 -3.88 0.92 8.43
CA VAL A 76 -2.92 0.31 7.50
C VAL A 76 -1.56 1.00 7.56
N THR A 77 -0.49 0.22 7.68
CA THR A 77 0.89 0.71 7.51
C THR A 77 1.28 0.60 6.04
N VAL A 78 1.66 1.70 5.40
CA VAL A 78 2.18 1.71 4.03
C VAL A 78 3.71 1.84 4.05
N LEU A 79 4.42 1.10 3.20
CA LEU A 79 5.87 1.18 3.06
C LEU A 79 6.20 1.28 1.58
N THR A 80 6.88 2.35 1.20
CA THR A 80 7.26 2.66 -0.19
C THR A 80 8.76 2.65 -0.41
N ASP A 81 9.55 2.50 0.65
CA ASP A 81 10.99 2.42 0.63
C ASP A 81 11.51 1.33 1.58
N ALA A 82 12.54 0.58 1.15
CA ALA A 82 13.12 -0.50 1.94
C ALA A 82 13.78 -0.03 3.24
N SER A 83 14.22 1.24 3.31
CA SER A 83 14.77 1.84 4.53
C SER A 83 13.76 1.89 5.68
N GLN A 84 12.45 1.85 5.38
CA GLN A 84 11.39 1.87 6.39
C GLN A 84 11.22 0.52 7.11
N TYR A 85 11.75 -0.57 6.56
CA TYR A 85 11.47 -1.92 7.05
C TYR A 85 12.03 -2.15 8.45
N ALA A 86 13.23 -1.65 8.75
CA ALA A 86 13.89 -1.87 10.03
C ALA A 86 13.03 -1.36 11.20
N GLY A 87 12.55 -0.12 11.13
CA GLY A 87 11.71 0.48 12.17
C GLY A 87 10.36 -0.22 12.33
N VAL A 88 9.70 -0.59 11.22
CA VAL A 88 8.44 -1.35 11.30
C VAL A 88 8.65 -2.73 11.91
N LEU A 89 9.70 -3.45 11.53
CA LEU A 89 10.00 -4.77 12.08
C LEU A 89 10.31 -4.70 13.58
N GLU A 90 10.97 -3.65 14.05
CA GLU A 90 11.21 -3.42 15.47
C GLU A 90 9.88 -3.26 16.24
N GLU A 91 8.97 -2.42 15.76
CA GLU A 91 7.65 -2.23 16.39
C GLU A 91 6.82 -3.52 16.38
N LEU A 92 6.81 -4.26 15.28
CA LEU A 92 6.10 -5.54 15.17
C LEU A 92 6.66 -6.58 16.14
N LYS A 93 7.98 -6.68 16.30
CA LYS A 93 8.60 -7.61 17.25
C LYS A 93 8.32 -7.22 18.70
N ALA A 94 8.31 -5.92 19.01
CA ALA A 94 8.13 -5.42 20.36
C ALA A 94 6.66 -5.44 20.84
N ALA A 95 5.72 -5.09 19.95
CA ALA A 95 4.33 -4.84 20.32
C ALA A 95 3.29 -5.59 19.46
N GLY A 96 3.72 -6.35 18.45
CA GLY A 96 2.83 -7.05 17.52
C GLY A 96 2.07 -6.14 16.55
N LYS A 97 2.35 -4.82 16.57
CA LYS A 97 1.68 -3.80 15.75
C LYS A 97 2.57 -2.58 15.59
N THR A 98 2.31 -1.79 14.56
CA THR A 98 2.93 -0.46 14.40
C THR A 98 2.26 0.58 15.30
N SER A 99 2.95 1.69 15.56
CA SER A 99 2.41 2.86 16.27
C SER A 99 1.62 3.77 15.31
N ASP A 100 0.72 4.60 15.86
CA ASP A 100 0.04 5.64 15.07
C ASP A 100 1.05 6.62 14.45
N LYS A 101 2.12 6.92 15.19
CA LYS A 101 3.21 7.77 14.70
C LYS A 101 3.86 7.18 13.47
N THR A 102 4.18 5.89 13.49
CA THR A 102 4.77 5.19 12.34
C THR A 102 3.80 5.15 11.17
N ARG A 103 2.54 4.76 11.38
CA ARG A 103 1.56 4.73 10.29
C ARG A 103 1.29 6.10 9.67
N PHE A 104 1.29 7.17 10.45
CA PHE A 104 1.07 8.53 9.95
C PHE A 104 2.29 9.11 9.21
N ALA A 105 3.50 8.70 9.57
CA ALA A 105 4.74 9.19 8.96
C ALA A 105 5.09 8.49 7.64
N CYS A 106 4.48 7.34 7.38
CA CYS A 106 4.70 6.49 6.22
C CYS A 106 4.05 7.02 4.93
#